data_AF-A0AAD6L8I5-F1
#
_entry.id   AF-A0AAD6L8I5-F1
#
_cell.length_a   1.000
_cell.length_b   1.000
_cell.length_c   1.000
_cell.angle_alpha   90.00
_cell.angle_beta   90.00
_cell.angle_gamma   90.00
#
_symmetry.space_group_name_H-M   'P 1'
#
loop_
_entity.id
_entity.type
_entity.pdbx_description
1 polymer ?
#
loop_
_entity_poly.entity_id
_entity_poly.type
_entity_poly.pdbx_seq_one_letter_code
_entity_poly.pdbx_strand_id
1 'polypeptide(L)'
;MCVINAGEKLRKLEKEKGIVIRFVIGHSATPGGVLDRAVDSEDAEHKDFLRLKHVEGYHELSTKTRLYFSTAVSIWDAEFYLKVDDDVHLNLGMLTSTLAKYRSKPRIYIGCMKSGPVLSQKEDKYYEPEYRKFGEDGNKYFRHATGQLYAISKDLAAYISINSPILHRYANEDVSLGSWLLGLEVEHVDERSMCCGTPPDCEWKAQAGNVCVASFDWSCSGICNSVRRMKEVHDSCGEGEGAVWNVDL
;
A
#
# COMPACT_ATOMS: atom_id res chain seq x y z
N MET A 1 8.96 6.30 5.06
CA MET A 1 8.76 5.83 6.43
C MET A 1 7.77 6.79 7.03
N CYS A 2 6.55 6.34 7.34
CA CYS A 2 5.60 7.16 8.10
C CYS A 2 6.40 7.88 9.19
N VAL A 3 6.35 9.21 9.27
CA VAL A 3 6.97 10.00 10.35
C VAL A 3 6.23 9.77 11.70
N ILE A 4 5.52 8.65 11.78
CA ILE A 4 4.59 8.26 12.81
C ILE A 4 5.24 7.07 13.52
N ASN A 5 6.07 7.42 14.50
CA ASN A 5 5.89 6.94 15.87
C ASN A 5 6.23 5.46 16.17
N ALA A 6 7.48 5.18 16.53
CA ALA A 6 7.91 3.85 16.97
C ALA A 6 7.25 3.40 18.29
N GLY A 7 7.05 2.08 18.42
CA GLY A 7 6.77 1.37 19.66
C GLY A 7 5.45 1.70 20.35
N GLU A 8 5.49 2.54 21.38
CA GLU A 8 4.35 2.79 22.28
C GLU A 8 3.14 3.41 21.57
N LYS A 9 3.40 4.33 20.64
CA LYS A 9 2.35 5.00 19.90
C LYS A 9 1.67 4.08 18.87
N LEU A 10 2.38 3.12 18.27
CA LEU A 10 1.75 2.06 17.45
C LEU A 10 0.83 1.19 18.31
N ARG A 11 1.27 0.79 19.50
CA ARG A 11 0.43 0.02 20.44
C ARG A 11 -0.80 0.81 20.88
N LYS A 12 -0.65 2.13 21.07
CA LYS A 12 -1.76 3.02 21.39
C LYS A 12 -2.77 3.11 20.23
N LEU A 13 -2.30 3.24 18.99
CA LEU A 13 -3.16 3.24 17.80
C LEU A 13 -3.94 1.93 17.68
N GLU A 14 -3.27 0.80 17.91
CA GLU A 14 -3.90 -0.52 17.87
C GLU A 14 -4.99 -0.66 18.95
N LYS A 15 -4.70 -0.25 20.19
CA LYS A 15 -5.64 -0.38 21.32
C LYS A 15 -6.81 0.61 21.28
N GLU A 16 -6.55 1.86 20.94
CA GLU A 16 -7.54 2.94 21.07
C GLU A 16 -8.29 3.22 19.76
N LYS A 17 -7.69 2.90 18.61
CA LYS A 17 -8.25 3.20 17.28
C LYS A 17 -8.47 1.96 16.42
N GLY A 18 -8.02 0.77 16.86
CA GLY A 18 -8.12 -0.45 16.06
C GLY A 18 -7.25 -0.42 14.80
N ILE A 19 -6.25 0.47 14.74
CA ILE A 19 -5.37 0.61 13.57
C ILE A 19 -4.10 -0.19 13.84
N VAL A 20 -3.89 -1.24 13.04
CA VAL A 20 -2.71 -2.08 13.11
C VAL A 20 -1.78 -1.72 11.95
N ILE A 21 -0.56 -1.29 12.27
CA ILE A 21 0.50 -1.00 11.29
C ILE A 21 1.62 -2.01 11.50
N ARG A 22 2.04 -2.66 10.42
CA ARG A 22 3.17 -3.60 10.41
C ARG A 22 4.00 -3.43 9.14
N PHE A 23 5.32 -3.58 9.24
CA PHE A 23 6.16 -3.73 8.05
C PHE A 23 6.11 -5.19 7.59
N VAL A 24 5.68 -5.39 6.36
CA VAL A 24 5.56 -6.73 5.78
C VAL A 24 6.91 -7.13 5.19
N ILE A 25 7.51 -8.19 5.72
CA ILE A 25 8.84 -8.62 5.29
C ILE A 25 8.95 -10.14 5.24
N GLY A 26 9.56 -10.64 4.17
CA GLY A 26 9.96 -12.03 4.00
C GLY A 26 11.33 -12.30 4.62
N HIS A 27 12.07 -13.21 3.99
CA HIS A 27 13.45 -13.53 4.33
C HIS A 27 14.33 -13.40 3.09
N SER A 28 15.63 -13.25 3.31
CA SER A 28 16.60 -13.25 2.23
C SER A 28 16.68 -14.61 1.53
N ALA A 29 17.35 -14.65 0.36
CA ALA A 29 17.60 -15.89 -0.38
C ALA A 29 18.48 -16.90 0.39
N THR A 30 19.18 -16.44 1.44
CA THR A 30 20.00 -17.28 2.31
C THR A 30 19.44 -17.23 3.73
N PRO A 31 18.50 -18.12 4.08
CA PRO A 31 17.87 -18.13 5.39
C PRO A 31 18.89 -18.13 6.54
N GLY A 32 18.71 -17.22 7.50
CA GLY A 32 19.60 -17.05 8.65
C GLY A 32 20.90 -16.30 8.33
N GLY A 33 21.00 -15.69 7.15
CA GLY A 33 22.10 -14.84 6.73
C GLY A 33 22.23 -13.54 7.54
N VAL A 34 23.20 -12.70 7.18
CA VAL A 34 23.46 -11.43 7.88
C VAL A 34 22.25 -10.50 7.84
N LEU A 35 21.57 -10.42 6.69
CA LEU A 35 20.37 -9.60 6.52
C LEU A 35 19.23 -10.09 7.44
N ASP A 36 18.94 -11.40 7.43
CA ASP A 36 17.89 -11.97 8.28
C ASP A 36 18.18 -11.70 9.76
N ARG A 37 19.44 -11.84 10.21
CA ARG A 37 19.82 -11.53 11.60
C ARG A 37 19.68 -10.06 11.97
N ALA A 38 19.91 -9.14 11.03
CA ALA A 38 19.70 -7.72 11.24
C ALA A 38 18.20 -7.43 11.43
N VAL A 39 17.35 -8.02 10.58
CA VAL A 39 15.89 -7.91 10.69
C VAL A 39 15.38 -8.57 11.99
N ASP A 40 15.97 -9.69 12.43
CA ASP A 40 15.64 -10.33 13.72
C ASP A 40 16.01 -9.44 14.91
N SER A 41 17.11 -8.71 14.82
CA SER A 41 17.53 -7.76 15.86
C SER A 41 16.59 -6.55 15.93
N GLU A 42 16.18 -6.01 14.78
CA GLU A 42 15.20 -4.93 14.69
C GLU A 42 13.83 -5.36 15.23
N ASP A 43 13.35 -6.56 14.85
CA ASP A 43 12.11 -7.11 15.37
C ASP A 43 12.15 -7.33 16.89
N ALA A 44 13.32 -7.66 17.45
CA ALA A 44 13.49 -7.79 18.90
C ALA A 44 13.22 -6.47 19.63
N GLU A 45 13.54 -5.34 19.00
CA GLU A 45 13.39 -4.00 19.57
C GLU A 45 11.98 -3.41 19.31
N HIS A 46 11.51 -3.43 18.06
CA HIS A 46 10.32 -2.68 17.66
C HIS A 46 9.03 -3.49 17.63
N LYS A 47 9.10 -4.80 17.40
CA LYS A 47 7.95 -5.74 17.40
C LYS A 47 6.82 -5.30 16.47
N ASP A 48 7.15 -4.73 15.33
CA ASP A 48 6.22 -4.16 14.34
C ASP A 48 6.33 -4.83 12.97
N PHE A 49 6.97 -6.00 12.87
CA PHE A 49 7.03 -6.77 11.63
C PHE A 49 5.89 -7.77 11.49
N LEU A 50 5.43 -7.96 10.25
CA LEU A 50 4.66 -9.11 9.81
C LEU A 50 5.57 -9.98 8.93
N ARG A 51 6.08 -11.07 9.51
CA ARG A 51 6.98 -12.01 8.83
C ARG A 51 6.20 -12.94 7.90
N LEU A 52 6.58 -12.97 6.64
CA LEU A 52 6.03 -13.88 5.63
C LEU A 52 7.02 -15.01 5.32
N LYS A 53 6.50 -16.21 5.05
CA LYS A 53 7.28 -17.32 4.47
C LYS A 53 7.47 -17.07 2.98
N HIS A 54 8.35 -16.12 2.67
CA HIS A 54 8.54 -15.57 1.33
C HIS A 54 10.00 -15.15 1.14
N VAL A 55 10.61 -15.51 0.01
CA VAL A 55 11.93 -15.00 -0.36
C VAL A 55 11.76 -13.61 -0.97
N GLU A 56 12.37 -12.61 -0.37
CA GLU A 56 12.34 -11.24 -0.89
C GLU A 56 13.03 -11.12 -2.24
N GLY A 57 12.39 -10.41 -3.16
CA GLY A 57 12.89 -10.18 -4.50
C GLY A 57 12.02 -9.19 -5.26
N TYR A 58 12.62 -8.43 -6.17
CA TYR A 58 11.90 -7.40 -6.90
C TYR A 58 10.76 -7.97 -7.78
N HIS A 59 10.99 -9.10 -8.45
CA HIS A 59 9.97 -9.79 -9.25
C HIS A 59 9.00 -10.62 -8.40
N GLU A 60 9.17 -10.62 -7.08
CA GLU A 60 8.39 -11.41 -6.14
C GLU A 60 7.32 -10.59 -5.40
N LEU A 61 7.23 -9.28 -5.67
CA LEU A 61 6.28 -8.37 -5.03
C LEU A 61 4.83 -8.83 -5.16
N SER A 62 4.40 -9.29 -6.35
CA SER A 62 3.04 -9.82 -6.56
C SER A 62 2.77 -11.06 -5.68
N THR A 63 3.78 -11.90 -5.48
CA THR A 63 3.71 -13.05 -4.55
C THR A 63 3.61 -12.56 -3.11
N LYS A 64 4.44 -11.59 -2.72
CA LYS A 64 4.46 -10.97 -1.39
C LYS A 64 3.11 -10.38 -1.03
N THR A 65 2.49 -9.60 -1.91
CA THR A 65 1.17 -8.99 -1.70
C THR A 65 0.08 -10.04 -1.50
N ARG A 66 0.07 -11.09 -2.33
CA ARG A 66 -0.89 -12.18 -2.20
C ARG A 66 -0.77 -12.89 -0.83
N LEU A 67 0.46 -13.18 -0.41
CA LEU A 67 0.75 -13.78 0.90
C LEU A 67 0.41 -12.82 2.04
N TYR A 68 0.68 -11.53 1.87
CA TYR A 68 0.33 -10.47 2.80
C TYR A 68 -1.17 -10.48 3.11
N PHE A 69 -2.05 -10.34 2.11
CA PHE A 69 -3.50 -10.33 2.34
C PHE A 69 -3.99 -11.63 2.98
N SER A 70 -3.48 -12.78 2.50
CA SER A 70 -3.85 -14.09 3.05
C SER A 70 -3.47 -14.22 4.54
N THR A 71 -2.31 -13.70 4.91
CA THR A 71 -1.78 -13.75 6.28
C THR A 71 -2.45 -12.71 7.18
N ALA A 72 -2.67 -11.49 6.67
CA ALA A 72 -3.30 -10.43 7.45
C ALA A 72 -4.73 -10.80 7.86
N VAL A 73 -5.51 -11.37 6.93
CA VAL A 73 -6.89 -11.84 7.19
C VAL A 73 -6.95 -13.00 8.18
N SER A 74 -5.90 -13.81 8.30
CA SER A 74 -5.87 -14.93 9.26
C SER A 74 -5.50 -14.50 10.68
N ILE A 75 -4.94 -13.29 10.84
CA ILE A 75 -4.47 -12.77 12.14
C ILE A 75 -5.43 -11.71 12.68
N TRP A 76 -5.88 -10.79 11.82
CA TRP A 76 -6.69 -9.64 12.24
C TRP A 76 -8.08 -9.71 11.62
N ASP A 77 -9.08 -9.31 12.40
CA ASP A 77 -10.41 -9.02 11.89
C ASP A 77 -10.58 -7.50 11.72
N ALA A 78 -10.28 -6.99 10.53
CA ALA A 78 -10.36 -5.56 10.20
C ALA A 78 -11.42 -5.28 9.11
N GLU A 79 -11.98 -4.08 9.12
CA GLU A 79 -12.92 -3.60 8.08
C GLU A 79 -12.24 -3.37 6.73
N PHE A 80 -10.99 -2.89 6.76
CA PHE A 80 -10.15 -2.62 5.60
C PHE A 80 -8.75 -3.18 5.79
N TYR A 81 -8.15 -3.63 4.68
CA TYR A 81 -6.76 -4.07 4.60
C TYR A 81 -6.05 -3.21 3.57
N LEU A 82 -4.84 -2.77 3.89
CA LEU A 82 -4.13 -1.72 3.16
C LEU A 82 -2.70 -2.10 2.84
N LYS A 83 -2.27 -1.73 1.64
CA LYS A 83 -0.86 -1.74 1.26
C LYS A 83 -0.38 -0.31 1.10
N VAL A 84 0.80 -0.01 1.67
CA VAL A 84 1.50 1.27 1.50
C VAL A 84 2.97 0.97 1.24
N ASP A 85 3.60 1.67 0.30
CA ASP A 85 5.05 1.62 0.12
C ASP A 85 5.78 2.35 1.25
N ASP A 86 6.98 1.88 1.59
CA ASP A 86 7.78 2.40 2.70
C ASP A 86 8.43 3.75 2.39
N ASP A 87 8.37 4.22 1.14
CA ASP A 87 8.85 5.52 0.68
C ASP A 87 7.71 6.51 0.38
N VAL A 88 6.49 6.25 0.86
CA VAL A 88 5.34 7.16 0.74
C VAL A 88 5.12 7.94 2.04
N HIS A 89 4.79 9.23 1.92
CA HIS A 89 4.27 10.01 3.05
C HIS A 89 2.76 9.78 3.18
N LEU A 90 2.30 9.50 4.41
CA LEU A 90 0.92 9.16 4.71
C LEU A 90 0.39 10.00 5.89
N ASN A 91 -0.77 10.62 5.68
CA ASN A 91 -1.56 11.29 6.70
C ASN A 91 -2.64 10.33 7.20
N LEU A 92 -2.45 9.79 8.40
CA LEU A 92 -3.23 8.67 8.92
C LEU A 92 -4.66 9.08 9.33
N GLY A 93 -4.84 10.27 9.88
CA GLY A 93 -6.15 10.87 10.16
C GLY A 93 -6.96 11.11 8.90
N MET A 94 -6.33 11.63 7.84
CA MET A 94 -6.98 11.77 6.53
C MET A 94 -7.34 10.41 5.93
N LEU A 95 -6.44 9.43 5.98
CA LEU A 95 -6.70 8.07 5.50
C LEU A 95 -7.92 7.47 6.20
N THR A 96 -7.92 7.49 7.53
CA THR A 96 -8.98 6.89 8.35
C THR A 96 -10.32 7.59 8.16
N SER A 97 -10.34 8.92 8.11
CA SER A 97 -11.53 9.72 7.79
C SER A 97 -12.10 9.41 6.40
N THR A 98 -11.22 9.17 5.42
CA THR A 98 -11.63 8.78 4.08
C THR A 98 -12.24 7.39 4.05
N LEU A 99 -11.61 6.38 4.68
CA LEU A 99 -12.13 5.02 4.74
C LEU A 99 -13.43 4.91 5.55
N ALA A 100 -13.59 5.74 6.59
CA ALA A 100 -14.81 5.77 7.41
C ALA A 100 -16.08 6.00 6.58
N LYS A 101 -15.99 6.76 5.49
CA LYS A 101 -17.11 7.00 4.54
C LYS A 101 -17.59 5.74 3.83
N TYR A 102 -16.77 4.70 3.79
CA TYR A 102 -17.00 3.46 3.03
C TYR A 102 -17.21 2.23 3.92
N ARG A 103 -17.15 2.36 5.25
CA ARG A 103 -17.26 1.22 6.19
C ARG A 103 -18.51 0.37 6.03
N SER A 104 -19.66 1.00 5.77
CA SER A 104 -20.92 0.29 5.59
C SER A 104 -21.11 -0.29 4.20
N LYS A 105 -20.17 -0.06 3.26
CA LYS A 105 -20.25 -0.53 1.90
C LYS A 105 -19.43 -1.82 1.72
N PRO A 106 -20.01 -2.88 1.11
CA PRO A 106 -19.25 -4.06 0.75
C PRO A 106 -18.43 -3.82 -0.52
N ARG A 107 -17.42 -4.69 -0.76
CA ARG A 107 -16.65 -4.75 -2.01
C ARG A 107 -16.10 -3.41 -2.48
N ILE A 108 -15.40 -2.71 -1.58
CA ILE A 108 -14.72 -1.45 -1.87
C ILE A 108 -13.27 -1.71 -2.21
N TYR A 109 -12.85 -1.25 -3.38
CA TYR A 109 -11.45 -1.12 -3.76
C TYR A 109 -11.15 0.37 -3.97
N ILE A 110 -10.37 0.95 -3.06
CA ILE A 110 -10.11 2.39 -3.01
C ILE A 110 -8.61 2.68 -3.14
N GLY A 111 -8.31 3.69 -3.94
CA GLY A 111 -6.97 4.20 -4.14
C GLY A 111 -6.98 5.25 -5.25
N CYS A 112 -5.80 5.73 -5.63
CA CYS A 112 -5.70 6.61 -6.79
C CYS A 112 -5.77 5.77 -8.08
N MET A 113 -6.92 5.79 -8.75
CA MET A 113 -7.18 4.90 -9.88
C MET A 113 -6.50 5.42 -11.14
N LYS A 114 -5.78 4.52 -11.82
CA LYS A 114 -5.05 4.78 -13.05
C LYS A 114 -5.34 3.71 -14.11
N SER A 115 -4.97 4.04 -15.34
CA SER A 115 -4.79 3.11 -16.45
C SER A 115 -3.64 3.65 -17.28
N GLY A 116 -2.76 2.76 -17.73
CA GLY A 116 -1.53 3.11 -18.44
C GLY A 116 -1.18 2.06 -19.49
N PRO A 117 -0.21 2.35 -20.37
CA PRO A 117 0.20 1.42 -21.42
C PRO A 117 0.68 0.10 -20.79
N VAL A 118 0.36 -1.01 -21.44
CA VAL A 118 0.96 -2.30 -21.08
C VAL A 118 2.44 -2.26 -21.45
N LEU A 119 3.31 -2.67 -20.52
CA LEU A 119 4.76 -2.59 -20.67
C LEU A 119 5.25 -3.85 -21.40
N SER A 120 5.22 -3.81 -22.73
CA SER A 120 5.53 -4.95 -23.60
C SER A 120 6.97 -4.97 -24.12
N GLN A 121 7.79 -3.96 -23.81
CA GLN A 121 9.20 -3.91 -24.22
C GLN A 121 10.07 -4.59 -23.16
N LYS A 122 11.04 -5.42 -23.58
CA LYS A 122 11.88 -6.20 -22.65
C LYS A 122 12.82 -5.32 -21.83
N GLU A 123 13.10 -4.12 -22.31
CA GLU A 123 13.95 -3.11 -21.69
C GLU A 123 13.21 -2.37 -20.57
N ASP A 124 11.88 -2.45 -20.52
CA ASP A 124 11.10 -1.86 -19.43
C ASP A 124 11.38 -2.59 -18.12
N LYS A 125 11.64 -1.81 -17.07
CA LYS A 125 11.87 -2.32 -15.70
C LYS A 125 10.76 -3.29 -15.24
N TYR A 126 9.54 -3.04 -15.68
CA TYR A 126 8.35 -3.82 -15.35
C TYR A 126 7.75 -4.49 -16.59
N TYR A 127 8.59 -4.94 -17.53
CA TYR A 127 8.17 -5.74 -18.67
C TYR A 127 7.22 -6.86 -18.22
N GLU A 128 6.07 -6.94 -18.89
CA GLU A 128 5.05 -7.95 -18.64
C GLU A 128 5.20 -9.08 -19.68
N PRO A 129 5.74 -10.26 -19.32
CA PRO A 129 5.96 -11.36 -20.27
C PRO A 129 4.66 -11.84 -20.93
N GLU A 130 3.54 -11.71 -20.22
CA GLU A 130 2.22 -12.13 -20.69
C GLU A 130 1.37 -10.93 -21.18
N TYR A 131 2.02 -9.87 -21.68
CA TYR A 131 1.38 -8.64 -22.15
C TYR A 131 0.22 -8.87 -23.13
N ARG A 132 0.29 -9.96 -23.92
CA ARG A 132 -0.76 -10.37 -24.87
C ARG A 132 -2.10 -10.72 -24.21
N LYS A 133 -2.13 -11.03 -22.90
CA LYS A 133 -3.38 -11.23 -22.15
C LYS A 133 -4.20 -9.94 -22.00
N PHE A 134 -3.56 -8.79 -22.18
CA PHE A 134 -4.20 -7.48 -22.13
C PHE A 134 -4.72 -7.03 -23.51
N GLY A 135 -4.65 -7.91 -24.52
CA GLY A 135 -5.13 -7.71 -25.87
C GLY A 135 -4.00 -7.37 -26.85
N GLU A 136 -4.25 -6.42 -27.74
CA GLU A 136 -3.37 -6.07 -28.86
C GLU A 136 -2.30 -5.03 -28.47
N ASP A 137 -1.29 -4.88 -29.33
CA ASP A 137 -0.24 -3.89 -29.14
C ASP A 137 -0.83 -2.47 -29.06
N GLY A 138 -0.43 -1.72 -28.04
CA GLY A 138 -0.97 -0.39 -27.75
C GLY A 138 -2.13 -0.39 -26.74
N ASN A 139 -2.62 -1.56 -26.32
CA ASN A 139 -3.60 -1.64 -25.24
C ASN A 139 -3.04 -1.13 -23.91
N LYS A 140 -3.98 -0.73 -23.05
CA LYS A 140 -3.71 -0.28 -21.68
C LYS A 140 -4.10 -1.35 -20.69
N TYR A 141 -3.45 -1.36 -19.54
CA TYR A 141 -3.95 -2.08 -18.37
C TYR A 141 -5.38 -1.63 -18.05
N PHE A 142 -6.21 -2.56 -17.57
CA PHE A 142 -7.51 -2.23 -16.98
C PHE A 142 -7.33 -1.23 -15.83
N ARG A 143 -8.41 -0.55 -15.44
CA ARG A 143 -8.35 0.46 -14.39
C ARG A 143 -8.07 -0.19 -13.03
N HIS A 144 -6.98 0.22 -12.37
CA HIS A 144 -6.53 -0.27 -11.07
C HIS A 144 -5.97 0.89 -10.22
N ALA A 145 -5.88 0.71 -8.91
CA ALA A 145 -5.24 1.67 -8.03
C ALA A 145 -3.71 1.65 -8.21
N THR A 146 -3.04 2.78 -8.02
CA THR A 146 -1.58 2.83 -8.03
C THR A 146 -0.97 2.05 -6.87
N GLY A 147 0.19 1.42 -7.09
CA GLY A 147 0.85 0.59 -6.09
C GLY A 147 1.23 1.30 -4.80
N GLN A 148 1.50 2.61 -4.80
CA GLN A 148 1.98 3.35 -3.62
C GLN A 148 1.06 3.23 -2.40
N LEU A 149 -0.25 3.25 -2.63
CA LEU A 149 -1.26 3.15 -1.58
C LEU A 149 -2.59 2.69 -2.17
N TYR A 150 -3.15 1.64 -1.58
CA TYR A 150 -4.53 1.22 -1.84
C TYR A 150 -5.12 0.49 -0.62
N ALA A 151 -6.45 0.44 -0.55
CA ALA A 151 -7.19 -0.31 0.45
C ALA A 151 -8.27 -1.17 -0.21
N ILE A 152 -8.54 -2.31 0.40
CA ILE A 152 -9.67 -3.18 0.05
C ILE A 152 -10.49 -3.52 1.29
N SER A 153 -11.80 -3.65 1.13
CA SER A 153 -12.70 -4.08 2.19
C SER A 153 -12.44 -5.53 2.61
N LYS A 154 -12.86 -5.88 3.84
CA LYS A 154 -12.71 -7.21 4.44
C LYS A 154 -13.11 -8.37 3.53
N ASP A 155 -14.24 -8.25 2.84
CA ASP A 155 -14.78 -9.28 1.96
C ASP A 155 -13.88 -9.53 0.73
N LEU A 156 -13.26 -8.50 0.15
CA LEU A 156 -12.29 -8.64 -0.93
C LEU A 156 -10.97 -9.23 -0.44
N ALA A 157 -10.51 -8.82 0.74
CA ALA A 157 -9.32 -9.43 1.35
C ALA A 157 -9.55 -10.92 1.66
N ALA A 158 -10.73 -11.29 2.15
CA ALA A 158 -11.14 -12.68 2.36
C ALA A 158 -11.22 -13.46 1.04
N TYR A 159 -11.78 -12.86 -0.02
CA TYR A 159 -11.77 -13.45 -1.36
C TYR A 159 -10.35 -13.75 -1.84
N ILE A 160 -9.42 -12.80 -1.66
CA ILE A 160 -8.01 -12.99 -2.03
C ILE A 160 -7.39 -14.15 -1.24
N SER A 161 -7.64 -14.21 0.06
CA SER A 161 -7.14 -15.28 0.93
C SER A 161 -7.65 -16.66 0.50
N ILE A 162 -8.96 -16.79 0.27
CA ILE A 162 -9.61 -18.05 -0.13
C ILE A 162 -9.11 -18.54 -1.50
N ASN A 163 -8.95 -17.63 -2.45
CA ASN A 163 -8.59 -17.96 -3.83
C ASN A 163 -7.09 -17.87 -4.12
N SER A 164 -6.28 -17.55 -3.11
CA SER A 164 -4.83 -17.32 -3.21
C SER A 164 -4.07 -18.32 -4.13
N PRO A 165 -4.33 -19.65 -4.09
CA PRO A 165 -3.62 -20.60 -4.96
C PRO A 165 -3.82 -20.38 -6.47
N ILE A 166 -4.96 -19.81 -6.89
CA ILE A 166 -5.33 -19.65 -8.30
C ILE A 166 -5.20 -18.21 -8.80
N LEU A 167 -4.93 -17.25 -7.91
CA LEU A 167 -4.75 -15.86 -8.29
C LEU A 167 -3.46 -15.68 -9.10
N HIS A 168 -3.62 -15.21 -10.32
CA HIS A 168 -2.53 -14.98 -11.26
C HIS A 168 -1.65 -13.80 -10.83
N ARG A 169 -0.35 -13.84 -11.15
CA ARG A 169 0.62 -12.81 -10.75
C ARG A 169 1.25 -12.25 -12.01
N TYR A 170 0.98 -10.97 -12.27
CA TYR A 170 1.65 -10.17 -13.28
C TYR A 170 2.93 -9.56 -12.72
N ALA A 171 3.80 -9.05 -13.60
CA ALA A 171 5.07 -8.42 -13.22
C ALA A 171 4.86 -7.19 -12.33
N ASN A 172 3.79 -6.44 -12.57
CA ASN A 172 3.37 -5.33 -11.73
C ASN A 172 2.42 -5.83 -10.64
N GLU A 173 2.74 -5.50 -9.39
CA GLU A 173 1.97 -5.94 -8.22
C GLU A 173 0.58 -5.29 -8.15
N ASP A 174 0.48 -4.01 -8.50
CA ASP A 174 -0.77 -3.25 -8.48
C ASP A 174 -1.72 -3.69 -9.61
N VAL A 175 -1.15 -4.03 -10.78
CA VAL A 175 -1.87 -4.73 -11.86
C VAL A 175 -2.33 -6.10 -11.39
N SER A 176 -1.49 -6.86 -10.68
CA SER A 176 -1.90 -8.17 -10.15
C SER A 176 -3.13 -8.05 -9.26
N LEU A 177 -3.09 -7.16 -8.26
CA LEU A 177 -4.23 -6.91 -7.37
C LEU A 177 -5.49 -6.53 -8.14
N GLY A 178 -5.41 -5.55 -9.04
CA GLY A 178 -6.58 -5.13 -9.82
C GLY A 178 -7.16 -6.25 -10.69
N SER A 179 -6.32 -7.17 -11.19
CA SER A 179 -6.80 -8.30 -11.99
C SER A 179 -7.65 -9.28 -11.18
N TRP A 180 -7.34 -9.46 -9.89
CA TRP A 180 -8.08 -10.35 -9.00
C TRP A 180 -9.50 -9.87 -8.75
N LEU A 181 -9.71 -8.56 -8.86
CA LEU A 181 -10.96 -7.87 -8.57
C LEU A 181 -11.78 -7.57 -9.83
N LEU A 182 -11.15 -7.56 -11.02
CA LEU A 182 -11.77 -7.14 -12.28
C LEU A 182 -13.04 -7.92 -12.66
N GLY A 183 -13.08 -9.21 -12.34
CA GLY A 183 -14.24 -10.08 -12.62
C GLY A 183 -15.33 -10.05 -11.56
N LEU A 184 -15.19 -9.22 -10.52
CA LEU A 184 -16.10 -9.13 -9.39
C LEU A 184 -16.94 -7.84 -9.45
N GLU A 185 -18.10 -7.84 -8.80
CA GLU A 185 -18.93 -6.62 -8.62
C GLU A 185 -18.34 -5.70 -7.53
N VAL A 186 -17.22 -5.05 -7.85
CA VAL A 186 -16.45 -4.18 -6.94
C VAL A 186 -16.67 -2.70 -7.27
N GLU A 187 -16.83 -1.86 -6.25
CA GLU A 187 -16.81 -0.41 -6.40
C GLU A 187 -15.34 0.06 -6.42
N HIS A 188 -14.87 0.49 -7.61
CA HIS A 188 -13.56 1.12 -7.77
C HIS A 188 -13.67 2.61 -7.41
N VAL A 189 -13.22 2.97 -6.21
CA VAL A 189 -13.23 4.36 -5.73
C VAL A 189 -11.93 5.05 -6.14
N ASP A 190 -12.03 6.07 -7.00
CA ASP A 190 -10.91 6.92 -7.40
C ASP A 190 -10.69 8.07 -6.41
N GLU A 191 -9.83 7.83 -5.43
CA GLU A 191 -9.48 8.80 -4.39
C GLU A 191 -8.16 9.51 -4.73
N ARG A 192 -8.27 10.70 -5.33
CA ARG A 192 -7.11 11.48 -5.79
C ARG A 192 -6.25 12.03 -4.67
N SER A 193 -6.76 12.14 -3.45
CA SER A 193 -5.95 12.53 -2.29
C SER A 193 -4.91 11.47 -1.89
N MET A 194 -5.03 10.23 -2.39
CA MET A 194 -4.08 9.13 -2.13
C MET A 194 -2.86 9.12 -3.07
N CYS A 195 -2.67 10.16 -3.90
CA CYS A 195 -1.55 10.24 -4.86
C CYS A 195 -1.11 11.67 -5.20
N CYS A 196 -1.08 12.56 -4.21
CA CYS A 196 -0.57 13.91 -4.42
C CYS A 196 0.94 13.89 -4.70
N GLY A 197 1.43 14.90 -5.42
CA GLY A 197 2.85 15.18 -5.50
C GLY A 197 3.39 15.67 -4.16
N THR A 198 4.67 15.46 -3.89
CA THR A 198 5.36 16.15 -2.78
C THR A 198 5.40 17.67 -3.02
N PRO A 199 5.93 18.51 -2.10
CA PRO A 199 5.95 19.95 -2.30
C PRO A 199 6.48 20.37 -3.68
N PRO A 200 5.80 21.34 -4.34
CA PRO A 200 4.80 22.23 -3.77
C PRO A 200 3.34 21.72 -3.81
N ASP A 201 3.03 20.58 -4.44
CA ASP A 201 1.65 20.17 -4.71
C ASP A 201 0.85 19.87 -3.42
N CYS A 202 1.33 18.94 -2.59
CA CYS A 202 0.65 18.63 -1.32
C CYS A 202 0.61 19.81 -0.35
N GLU A 203 1.61 20.69 -0.38
CA GLU A 203 1.66 21.88 0.47
C GLU A 203 0.57 22.88 0.08
N TRP A 204 0.43 23.21 -1.21
CA TRP A 204 -0.62 24.09 -1.69
C TRP A 204 -2.02 23.52 -1.45
N LYS A 205 -2.19 22.21 -1.61
CA LYS A 205 -3.45 21.52 -1.31
C LYS A 205 -3.78 21.61 0.18
N ALA A 206 -2.81 21.41 1.06
CA ALA A 206 -3.00 21.55 2.50
C ALA A 206 -3.37 22.99 2.89
N GLN A 207 -2.69 24.00 2.33
CA GLN A 207 -3.02 25.43 2.54
C GLN A 207 -4.45 25.78 2.07
N ALA A 208 -4.95 25.10 1.04
CA ALA A 208 -6.33 25.24 0.56
C ALA A 208 -7.37 24.41 1.35
N GLY A 209 -6.97 23.75 2.44
CA GLY A 209 -7.84 22.89 3.26
C GLY A 209 -8.11 21.50 2.68
N ASN A 210 -7.41 21.12 1.60
CA ASN A 210 -7.55 19.82 0.92
C ASN A 210 -6.35 18.93 1.21
N VAL A 211 -6.07 18.66 2.49
CA VAL A 211 -4.92 17.85 2.93
C VAL A 211 -4.96 16.47 2.26
N CYS A 212 -3.84 16.07 1.66
CA CYS A 212 -3.73 14.79 0.97
C CYS A 212 -3.67 13.63 1.96
N VAL A 213 -4.21 12.47 1.56
CA VAL A 213 -4.04 11.21 2.29
C VAL A 213 -2.61 10.71 2.14
N ALA A 214 -2.05 10.77 0.93
CA ALA A 214 -0.68 10.37 0.66
C ALA A 214 0.01 11.28 -0.35
N SER A 215 1.33 11.39 -0.22
CA SER A 215 2.18 12.21 -1.08
C SER A 215 3.48 11.50 -1.45
N PHE A 216 3.86 11.54 -2.73
CA PHE A 216 5.08 10.93 -3.26
C PHE A 216 5.50 11.57 -4.60
N ASP A 217 6.72 11.28 -5.07
CA ASP A 217 7.24 11.76 -6.35
C ASP A 217 7.00 10.74 -7.46
N TRP A 218 6.31 11.14 -8.52
CA TRP A 218 6.07 10.27 -9.68
C TRP A 218 7.36 9.85 -10.40
N SER A 219 8.42 10.66 -10.33
CA SER A 219 9.69 10.42 -11.01
C SER A 219 10.43 9.18 -10.50
N CYS A 220 10.27 8.83 -9.23
CA CYS A 220 10.86 7.63 -8.63
C CYS A 220 9.83 6.66 -8.07
N SER A 221 8.53 6.92 -8.27
CA SER A 221 7.42 6.08 -7.81
C SER A 221 7.36 5.92 -6.27
N GLY A 222 7.71 6.99 -5.56
CA GLY A 222 7.91 7.06 -4.11
C GLY A 222 8.51 8.43 -3.76
N ILE A 223 8.91 8.70 -2.52
CA ILE A 223 9.65 9.93 -2.19
C ILE A 223 11.12 9.73 -2.55
N CYS A 224 11.62 10.52 -3.50
CA CYS A 224 13.01 10.35 -3.95
C CYS A 224 13.96 10.70 -2.81
N ASN A 225 14.95 9.84 -2.55
CA ASN A 225 15.83 9.95 -1.38
C ASN A 225 15.03 10.04 -0.06
N SER A 226 14.07 9.13 0.11
CA SER A 226 13.11 9.09 1.22
C SER A 226 13.78 9.20 2.59
N VAL A 227 14.92 8.55 2.81
CA VAL A 227 15.68 8.62 4.06
C VAL A 227 15.97 10.06 4.49
N ARG A 228 16.24 10.97 3.54
CA ARG A 228 16.49 12.39 3.83
C ARG A 228 15.22 13.24 3.73
N ARG A 229 14.41 13.01 2.69
CA ARG A 229 13.30 13.91 2.33
C ARG A 229 11.98 13.62 3.03
N MET A 230 11.80 12.44 3.62
CA MET A 230 10.54 12.07 4.27
C MET A 230 10.13 13.05 5.37
N LYS A 231 11.10 13.51 6.17
CA LYS A 231 10.84 14.49 7.23
C LYS A 231 10.41 15.84 6.66
N GLU A 232 11.13 16.34 5.66
CA GLU A 232 10.80 17.61 4.99
C GLU A 232 9.40 17.57 4.37
N VAL A 233 9.04 16.47 3.69
CA VAL A 233 7.70 16.27 3.12
C VAL A 233 6.65 16.24 4.24
N HIS A 234 6.93 15.57 5.36
CA HIS A 234 6.01 15.53 6.48
C HIS A 234 5.80 16.89 7.12
N ASP A 235 6.86 17.69 7.30
CA ASP A 235 6.76 19.01 7.90
C ASP A 235 5.95 19.97 7.00
N SER A 236 6.02 19.81 5.67
CA SER A 236 5.26 20.63 4.71
C SER A 236 3.84 20.15 4.42
N CYS A 237 3.60 18.83 4.43
CA CYS A 237 2.35 18.21 3.95
C CYS A 237 1.62 17.39 5.01
N GLY A 238 2.17 17.32 6.21
CA GLY A 238 1.58 16.62 7.34
C GLY A 238 0.24 17.19 7.77
N GLU A 239 -0.64 16.31 8.20
CA GLU A 239 -1.80 16.68 9.00
C GLU A 239 -1.38 17.18 10.40
N GLY A 240 -2.24 17.97 11.06
CA GLY A 240 -1.93 18.52 12.38
C GLY A 240 -1.74 17.45 13.46
N GLU A 241 -0.89 17.73 14.46
CA GLU A 241 -0.68 16.84 15.61
C GLU A 241 -2.02 16.55 16.29
N GLY A 242 -2.44 15.28 16.29
CA GLY A 242 -3.74 14.89 16.84
C GLY A 242 -4.76 14.40 15.82
N ALA A 243 -4.54 14.60 14.52
CA ALA A 243 -5.52 14.31 13.48
C ALA A 243 -6.12 12.90 13.60
N VAL A 244 -5.30 11.84 13.63
CA VAL A 244 -5.77 10.46 13.81
C VAL A 244 -6.49 10.21 15.15
N TRP A 245 -6.13 10.95 16.21
CA TRP A 245 -6.72 10.78 17.53
C TRP A 245 -8.11 11.43 17.64
N ASN A 246 -8.37 12.44 16.82
CA ASN A 246 -9.63 13.18 16.78
C ASN A 246 -10.66 12.58 15.81
N VAL A 247 -10.29 11.55 15.03
CA VAL A 247 -11.25 10.81 14.20
C VAL A 247 -12.07 9.88 15.08
N ASP A 248 -13.39 10.04 15.07
CA ASP A 248 -14.33 9.09 15.65
C ASP A 248 -14.44 7.88 14.72
N LEU A 249 -13.82 6.77 15.15
CA LEU A 249 -13.79 5.50 14.45
C LEU A 249 -14.84 4.55 15.00
#